data_AF-F5NS62-F1
#
_entry.id   AF-F5NS62-F1
#
_cell.length_a   1.000
_cell.length_b   1.000
_cell.length_c   1.000
_cell.angle_alpha   90.00
_cell.angle_beta   90.00
_cell.angle_gamma   90.00
#
_symmetry.space_group_name_H-M   'P 1'
#
loop_
_entity.id
_entity.type
_entity.pdbx_description
1 polymer ?
#
loop_
_entity_poly.entity_id
_entity_poly.type
_entity_poly.pdbx_seq_one_letter_code
_entity_poly.pdbx_strand_id
1 'polypeptide(L)'
;MKCSWREGNKIQLLENGEQYYPAVFKAIGEAQERIILETFIWFEDNVGKQLHAALLAAAQRGVKAEVLLDGYGSPDLSDEFVNELTAAGVVFRYYDPRLAFLVCAPMCFAGCIAKLW
;
A
#
# COMPACT_ATOMS: atom_id res chain seq x y z
N MET A 1 -4.29 15.74 19.71
CA MET A 1 -5.77 15.65 19.67
C MET A 1 -6.21 14.46 20.52
N LYS A 2 -7.14 14.61 21.46
CA LYS A 2 -7.77 13.47 22.14
C LYS A 2 -8.97 13.03 21.29
N CYS A 3 -8.95 11.81 20.76
CA CYS A 3 -10.14 11.21 20.19
C CYS A 3 -11.14 10.86 21.31
N SER A 4 -12.40 11.21 21.12
CA SER A 4 -13.51 10.76 21.98
C SER A 4 -14.06 9.44 21.48
N TRP A 5 -14.55 8.59 22.38
CA TRP A 5 -15.29 7.39 22.01
C TRP A 5 -16.56 7.75 21.22
N ARG A 6 -16.88 6.96 20.20
CA ARG A 6 -18.10 7.09 19.39
C ARG A 6 -18.84 5.76 19.38
N GLU A 7 -20.16 5.81 19.53
CA GLU A 7 -21.04 4.64 19.43
C GLU A 7 -21.51 4.41 17.98
N GLY A 8 -22.18 3.28 17.71
CA GLY A 8 -22.77 2.99 16.40
C GLY A 8 -21.80 2.45 15.34
N ASN A 9 -20.56 2.11 15.71
CA ASN A 9 -19.61 1.49 14.80
C ASN A 9 -20.07 0.08 14.41
N LYS A 10 -19.91 -0.26 13.13
CA LYS A 10 -20.04 -1.64 12.64
C LYS A 10 -18.64 -2.18 12.41
N ILE A 11 -18.36 -3.34 12.97
CA ILE A 11 -17.06 -4.00 12.86
C ILE A 11 -17.28 -5.33 12.16
N GLN A 12 -16.46 -5.62 11.17
CA GLN A 12 -16.40 -6.91 10.50
C GLN A 12 -14.98 -7.42 10.59
N LEU A 13 -14.82 -8.67 11.06
CA LEU A 13 -13.54 -9.36 10.99
C LEU A 13 -13.33 -9.87 9.56
N LEU A 14 -12.17 -9.55 8.99
CA LEU A 14 -11.72 -10.09 7.71
C LEU A 14 -10.54 -11.00 7.99
N GLU A 15 -10.72 -12.29 7.75
CA GLU A 15 -9.70 -13.30 8.00
C GLU A 15 -8.78 -13.45 6.79
N ASN A 16 -7.47 -13.27 7.03
CA ASN A 16 -6.42 -13.43 6.04
C ASN A 16 -6.55 -12.52 4.80
N GLY A 17 -5.67 -12.73 3.82
CA GLY A 17 -5.67 -11.97 2.57
C GLY A 17 -6.89 -12.23 1.68
N GLU A 18 -7.46 -13.43 1.74
CA GLU A 18 -8.59 -13.87 0.89
C GLU A 18 -9.86 -13.05 1.15
N GLN A 19 -10.08 -12.60 2.38
CA GLN A 19 -11.19 -11.70 2.72
C GLN A 19 -10.76 -10.23 2.71
N TYR A 20 -9.53 -9.94 3.13
CA TYR A 20 -9.02 -8.57 3.23
C TYR A 20 -8.87 -7.88 1.87
N TYR A 21 -8.16 -8.48 0.91
CA TYR A 21 -7.85 -7.82 -0.35
C TYR A 21 -9.09 -7.50 -1.21
N PRO A 22 -10.08 -8.41 -1.35
CA PRO A 22 -11.32 -8.06 -2.05
C PRO A 22 -12.07 -6.88 -1.41
N ALA A 23 -12.08 -6.79 -0.09
CA ALA A 23 -12.70 -5.66 0.62
C ALA A 23 -11.95 -4.35 0.37
N VAL A 24 -10.60 -4.38 0.36
CA VAL A 24 -9.76 -3.22 0.02
C VAL A 24 -10.01 -2.76 -1.42
N PHE A 25 -10.00 -3.69 -2.39
CA PHE A 25 -10.22 -3.34 -3.80
C PHE A 25 -11.62 -2.76 -4.02
N LYS A 26 -12.63 -3.32 -3.34
CA LYS A 26 -13.98 -2.78 -3.36
C LYS A 26 -14.02 -1.35 -2.79
N ALA A 27 -13.41 -1.11 -1.63
CA ALA A 27 -13.37 0.21 -1.01
C ALA A 27 -12.68 1.25 -1.91
N ILE A 28 -11.58 0.88 -2.59
CA ILE A 28 -10.90 1.72 -3.58
C ILE A 28 -11.78 1.97 -4.82
N GLY A 29 -12.51 0.96 -5.28
CA GLY A 29 -13.44 1.07 -6.40
C GLY A 29 -14.62 2.01 -6.10
N GLU A 30 -15.12 2.00 -4.86
CA GLU A 30 -16.26 2.81 -4.41
C GLU A 30 -15.85 4.22 -3.94
N ALA A 31 -14.56 4.47 -3.74
CA ALA A 31 -14.07 5.79 -3.31
C ALA A 31 -14.38 6.89 -4.33
N GLN A 32 -14.86 8.03 -3.83
CA GLN A 32 -15.32 9.17 -4.65
C GLN A 32 -14.43 10.40 -4.54
N GLU A 33 -13.79 10.63 -3.38
CA GLU A 33 -13.06 11.88 -3.12
C GLU A 33 -11.56 11.65 -2.88
N ARG A 34 -11.23 10.77 -1.94
CA ARG A 34 -9.85 10.55 -1.51
C ARG A 34 -9.59 9.13 -1.04
N ILE A 35 -8.40 8.63 -1.37
CA ILE A 35 -7.82 7.38 -0.87
C ILE A 35 -6.48 7.73 -0.21
N ILE A 36 -6.28 7.27 1.02
CA ILE A 36 -4.98 7.32 1.69
C ILE A 36 -4.63 5.88 2.03
N LEU A 37 -3.58 5.37 1.39
CA LEU A 37 -3.06 4.02 1.61
C LEU A 37 -1.74 4.14 2.35
N GLU A 38 -1.66 3.49 3.50
CA GLU A 38 -0.43 3.32 4.26
C GLU A 38 -0.20 1.82 4.46
N THR A 39 0.93 1.30 3.98
CA THR A 39 1.27 -0.12 4.13
C THR A 39 2.76 -0.33 4.25
N PHE A 40 3.14 -1.36 4.99
CA PHE A 40 4.54 -1.74 5.19
C PHE A 40 5.12 -2.48 3.96
N ILE A 41 4.36 -3.42 3.39
CA ILE A 41 4.83 -4.32 2.31
C ILE A 41 3.96 -4.15 1.07
N TRP A 42 4.61 -3.99 -0.08
CA TRP A 42 4.02 -4.07 -1.40
C TRP A 42 5.04 -4.69 -2.37
N PHE A 43 4.66 -5.82 -2.98
CA PHE A 43 5.41 -6.48 -4.04
C PHE A 43 4.67 -6.48 -5.38
N GLU A 44 5.38 -6.58 -6.50
CA GLU A 44 4.78 -6.71 -7.85
C GLU A 44 4.28 -8.13 -8.16
N ASP A 45 3.62 -8.76 -7.20
CA ASP A 45 2.96 -10.04 -7.38
C ASP A 45 1.51 -9.87 -7.87
N ASN A 46 0.76 -10.96 -7.92
CA ASN A 46 -0.62 -10.94 -8.39
C ASN A 46 -1.52 -10.01 -7.57
N VAL A 47 -1.29 -9.91 -6.26
CA VAL A 47 -2.12 -9.09 -5.37
C VAL A 47 -1.69 -7.62 -5.47
N GLY A 48 -0.37 -7.37 -5.48
CA GLY A 48 0.14 -6.01 -5.63
C GLY A 48 -0.19 -5.37 -6.97
N LYS A 49 -0.23 -6.16 -8.06
CA LYS A 49 -0.71 -5.68 -9.38
C LYS A 49 -2.19 -5.35 -9.39
N GLN A 50 -3.02 -6.11 -8.64
CA GLN A 50 -4.43 -5.77 -8.48
C GLN A 50 -4.62 -4.48 -7.67
N LEU A 51 -3.85 -4.30 -6.60
CA LEU A 51 -3.87 -3.06 -5.82
C LEU A 51 -3.44 -1.85 -6.66
N HIS A 52 -2.39 -2.01 -7.46
CA HIS A 52 -1.91 -1.00 -8.40
C HIS A 52 -3.00 -0.61 -9.40
N ALA A 53 -3.59 -1.59 -10.09
CA ALA A 53 -4.65 -1.35 -11.04
C ALA A 53 -5.87 -0.65 -10.41
N ALA A 54 -6.24 -1.02 -9.18
CA ALA A 54 -7.34 -0.39 -8.47
C ALA A 54 -7.05 1.09 -8.16
N LEU A 55 -5.85 1.41 -7.69
CA LEU A 55 -5.42 2.79 -7.41
C LEU A 55 -5.29 3.61 -8.70
N LEU A 56 -4.71 3.03 -9.74
CA LEU A 56 -4.60 3.65 -11.06
C LEU A 56 -5.99 4.02 -11.61
N ALA A 57 -6.92 3.07 -11.57
CA ALA A 57 -8.30 3.31 -11.99
C ALA A 57 -8.97 4.39 -11.13
N ALA A 58 -8.69 4.47 -9.82
CA ALA A 58 -9.24 5.53 -8.97
C ALA A 58 -8.70 6.91 -9.33
N ALA A 59 -7.40 7.01 -9.54
CA ALA A 59 -6.75 8.25 -9.97
C ALA A 59 -7.29 8.73 -11.33
N GLN A 60 -7.46 7.81 -12.29
CA GLN A 60 -8.05 8.12 -13.59
C GLN A 60 -9.50 8.60 -13.52
N ARG A 61 -10.28 8.18 -12.52
CA ARG A 61 -11.63 8.71 -12.24
C ARG A 61 -11.60 10.09 -11.57
N GLY A 62 -10.42 10.62 -11.22
CA GLY A 62 -10.25 11.90 -10.54
C GLY A 62 -10.24 11.81 -9.00
N VAL A 63 -10.22 10.61 -8.42
CA VAL A 63 -10.10 10.42 -6.96
C VAL A 63 -8.68 10.74 -6.53
N LYS A 64 -8.51 11.56 -5.49
CA LYS A 64 -7.18 11.89 -4.96
C LYS A 64 -6.59 10.71 -4.21
N ALA A 65 -5.53 10.10 -4.73
CA ALA A 65 -4.87 8.98 -4.08
C ALA A 65 -3.50 9.38 -3.54
N GLU A 66 -3.25 9.04 -2.28
CA GLU A 66 -1.95 9.20 -1.61
C GLU A 66 -1.51 7.83 -1.08
N VAL A 67 -0.27 7.45 -1.39
CA VAL A 67 0.34 6.19 -0.97
C VAL A 67 1.59 6.51 -0.14
N LEU A 68 1.64 5.95 1.06
CA LEU A 68 2.82 5.94 1.92
C LEU A 68 3.29 4.49 2.10
N LEU A 69 4.51 4.22 1.64
CA LEU A 69 5.17 2.93 1.81
C LEU A 69 6.34 3.01 2.77
N ASP A 70 6.61 1.93 3.48
CA ASP A 70 7.83 1.79 4.25
C ASP A 70 9.02 1.36 3.35
N GLY A 71 10.15 2.07 3.44
CA GLY A 71 11.35 1.81 2.64
C GLY A 71 12.06 0.48 2.92
N TYR A 72 11.71 -0.22 4.00
CA TYR A 72 12.22 -1.56 4.30
C TYR A 72 11.37 -2.67 3.69
N GLY A 73 10.05 -2.51 3.68
CA GLY A 73 9.14 -3.59 3.30
C GLY A 73 8.91 -3.73 1.79
N SER A 74 9.30 -2.73 0.98
CA SER A 74 9.06 -2.73 -0.48
C SER A 74 10.31 -2.37 -1.29
N PRO A 75 11.44 -3.09 -1.16
CA PRO A 75 12.71 -2.73 -1.81
C PRO A 75 12.73 -2.89 -3.33
N ASP A 76 11.87 -3.74 -3.89
CA ASP A 76 11.99 -4.23 -5.27
C ASP A 76 10.86 -3.73 -6.19
N LEU A 77 10.21 -2.61 -5.85
CA LEU A 77 9.26 -1.97 -6.79
C LEU A 77 10.03 -1.31 -7.94
N SER A 78 9.64 -1.64 -9.16
CA SER A 78 10.22 -1.06 -10.36
C SER A 78 9.83 0.41 -10.51
N ASP A 79 10.71 1.18 -11.15
CA ASP A 79 10.41 2.56 -11.52
C ASP A 79 9.17 2.64 -12.41
N GLU A 80 8.95 1.68 -13.31
CA GLU A 80 7.76 1.63 -14.18
C GLU A 80 6.47 1.55 -13.34
N PHE A 81 6.43 0.64 -12.37
CA PHE A 81 5.27 0.45 -11.49
C PHE A 81 4.91 1.72 -10.72
N VAL A 82 5.90 2.42 -10.16
CA VAL A 82 5.70 3.68 -9.43
C VAL A 82 5.36 4.84 -10.38
N ASN A 83 6.02 4.90 -11.54
CA ASN A 83 5.82 5.96 -12.52
C ASN A 83 4.43 5.93 -13.13
N GLU A 84 3.84 4.75 -13.37
CA GLU A 84 2.45 4.66 -13.85
C GLU A 84 1.45 5.30 -12.88
N LEU A 85 1.59 5.04 -11.58
CA LEU A 85 0.73 5.65 -10.56
C LEU A 85 0.94 7.15 -10.45
N THR A 86 2.19 7.59 -10.40
CA THR A 86 2.50 9.03 -10.26
C THR A 86 2.13 9.84 -11.51
N ALA A 87 2.27 9.26 -12.71
CA ALA A 87 1.81 9.87 -13.96
C ALA A 87 0.27 10.04 -13.99
N ALA A 88 -0.47 9.14 -13.34
CA ALA A 88 -1.92 9.28 -13.15
C ALA A 88 -2.31 10.27 -12.03
N GLY A 89 -1.34 10.89 -11.36
CA GLY A 89 -1.56 11.88 -10.31
C GLY A 89 -1.62 11.33 -8.89
N VAL A 90 -1.26 10.05 -8.68
CA VAL A 90 -1.12 9.47 -7.34
C VAL A 90 0.10 10.08 -6.65
N VAL A 91 -0.07 10.57 -5.43
CA VAL A 91 1.06 11.03 -4.61
C VAL A 91 1.71 9.81 -3.95
N PHE A 92 2.91 9.44 -4.39
CA PHE A 92 3.63 8.29 -3.87
C PHE A 92 4.81 8.72 -3.00
N ARG A 93 4.90 8.23 -1.77
CA ARG A 93 5.95 8.58 -0.81
C ARG A 93 6.48 7.35 -0.10
N TYR A 94 7.75 7.43 0.29
CA TYR A 94 8.37 6.47 1.18
C TYR A 94 8.60 7.09 2.56
N TYR A 95 8.18 6.39 3.60
CA TYR A 95 8.63 6.57 4.98
C TYR A 95 9.96 5.84 5.15
N ASP A 96 10.92 6.51 5.81
CA ASP A 96 12.31 6.05 5.94
C ASP A 96 12.91 5.52 4.62
N PRO A 97 13.02 6.38 3.58
CA PRO A 97 13.55 5.99 2.29
C PRO A 97 15.03 5.61 2.46
N ARG A 98 15.34 4.32 2.39
CA ARG A 98 16.74 3.87 2.45
C ARG A 98 17.55 4.54 1.34
N LEU A 99 18.73 5.04 1.69
CA LEU A 99 19.78 5.33 0.72
C LEU A 99 20.23 4.00 0.09
N ALA A 100 20.17 3.90 -1.23
CA ALA A 100 20.47 2.71 -2.03
C ALA A 100 21.85 2.05 -1.77
N PHE A 101 22.72 2.66 -0.97
CA PHE A 101 24.10 2.21 -0.72
C PHE A 101 24.26 1.09 0.32
N LEU A 102 23.24 0.76 1.13
CA LEU A 102 23.41 -0.13 2.30
C LEU A 102 22.86 -1.56 2.14
N VAL A 103 22.21 -1.90 1.02
CA VAL A 103 21.54 -3.21 0.84
C VAL A 103 22.10 -3.99 -0.35
N CYS A 104 23.40 -3.85 -0.64
CA CYS A 104 24.07 -4.71 -1.63
C CYS A 104 24.49 -6.09 -1.06
N ALA A 105 23.79 -6.60 -0.05
CA ALA A 105 24.00 -7.93 0.49
C ALA A 105 22.75 -8.81 0.23
N PRO A 106 22.77 -9.68 -0.80
CA PRO A 106 21.60 -10.43 -1.27
C PRO A 106 21.13 -11.56 -0.33
N MET A 107 21.47 -11.52 0.96
CA MET A 107 21.34 -12.67 1.88
C MET A 107 20.58 -12.38 3.18
N CYS A 108 20.10 -11.16 3.43
CA CYS A 108 19.57 -10.81 4.76
C CYS A 108 18.04 -10.80 4.92
N PHE A 109 17.25 -10.95 3.86
CA PHE A 109 15.77 -10.84 3.96
C PHE A 109 15.05 -12.12 4.39
N ALA A 110 15.59 -13.31 4.10
CA ALA A 110 14.91 -14.57 4.41
C ALA A 110 14.78 -14.87 5.92
N GLY A 111 15.51 -14.17 6.80
CA GLY A 111 15.60 -14.49 8.22
C GLY A 111 15.00 -13.46 9.20
N CYS A 112 14.67 -12.23 8.78
CA CYS A 112 14.26 -11.18 9.72
C CYS A 112 12.75 -11.05 9.95
N ILE A 113 11.90 -11.48 9.01
CA ILE A 113 10.44 -11.36 9.18
C ILE A 113 9.89 -12.43 10.15
N ALA A 114 10.58 -13.57 10.32
CA ALA A 114 10.12 -14.66 11.17
C ALA A 114 10.38 -14.46 12.69
N LYS A 115 10.96 -13.33 13.10
CA LYS A 115 11.41 -13.10 14.50
C LYS A 115 10.82 -11.87 15.18
N LEU A 116 9.81 -11.24 14.58
CA LEU A 116 9.12 -10.08 15.13
C LEU A 116 7.62 -10.34 15.43
N TRP A 117 7.26 -11.60 15.62
CA TRP A 117 6.03 -12.00 16.29
C TRP A 117 6.36 -12.67 17.63
#